data_AF-A0A7S1Q7B3-F1
#
_entry.id   AF-A0A7S1Q7B3-F1
#
_cell.length_a   1.000
_cell.length_b   1.000
_cell.length_c   1.000
_cell.angle_alpha   90.00
_cell.angle_beta   90.00
_cell.angle_gamma   90.00
#
_symmetry.space_group_name_H-M   'P 1'
#
loop_
_entity.id
_entity.type
_entity.pdbx_description
1 polymer ?
#
loop_
_entity_poly.entity_id
_entity_poly.type
_entity_poly.pdbx_seq_one_letter_code
_entity_poly.pdbx_strand_id
1 'polypeptide(L)'
;GRAYRNRVQDGAPVWKSGGHRGTWTDGSALMGPNGVIYTVSTLSMDSQGKDGHGHVSAFRLEDGQLLWETTVPRPPNNMPAIGRLAGRTNLSLVQPIGQQVLQGAPTDVYALDAETGKVQWIFNGPAQKGRLQAGDGNVIAQAQRTMAGIRPITLPNPWSAPSIDARGTVYIGS
;
A
#
# COMPACT_ATOMS: atom_id res chain seq x y z
N GLY A 1 -2.23 2.56 -11.48
CA GLY A 1 -3.50 1.91 -11.18
C GLY A 1 -4.59 2.96 -11.16
N ARG A 2 -5.84 2.56 -11.41
CA ARG A 2 -7.04 3.40 -11.20
C ARG A 2 -7.90 2.77 -10.11
N ALA A 3 -8.75 3.55 -9.46
CA ALA A 3 -9.76 3.04 -8.54
C ALA A 3 -11.00 2.56 -9.31
N TYR A 4 -11.60 1.46 -8.87
CA TYR A 4 -12.79 0.88 -9.48
C TYR A 4 -13.83 0.58 -8.40
N ARG A 5 -15.10 0.81 -8.72
CA ARG A 5 -16.24 0.26 -8.01
C ARG A 5 -17.09 -0.50 -9.00
N ASN A 6 -17.30 -1.79 -8.74
CA ASN A 6 -18.07 -2.68 -9.60
C ASN A 6 -19.30 -3.19 -8.85
N ARG A 7 -20.35 -3.54 -9.60
CA ARG A 7 -21.53 -4.22 -9.05
C ARG A 7 -21.17 -5.66 -8.69
N VAL A 8 -21.66 -6.13 -7.53
CA VAL A 8 -21.41 -7.50 -7.07
C VAL A 8 -22.12 -8.53 -7.95
N GLN A 9 -23.30 -8.18 -8.48
CA GLN A 9 -24.14 -9.11 -9.24
C GLN A 9 -23.51 -9.58 -10.56
N ASP A 10 -22.86 -8.67 -11.28
CA ASP A 10 -22.42 -8.88 -12.67
C ASP A 10 -21.01 -8.35 -12.97
N GLY A 11 -20.34 -7.73 -12.00
CA GLY A 11 -19.03 -7.12 -12.18
C GLY A 11 -19.02 -5.83 -13.02
N ALA A 12 -20.20 -5.31 -13.42
CA ALA A 12 -20.27 -4.12 -14.25
C ALA A 12 -19.74 -2.88 -13.50
N PRO A 13 -18.99 -1.98 -14.16
CA PRO A 13 -18.46 -0.80 -13.50
C PRO A 13 -19.57 0.15 -13.09
N VAL A 14 -19.54 0.56 -11.82
CA VAL A 14 -20.31 1.71 -11.30
C VAL A 14 -19.54 2.99 -11.60
N TRP A 15 -18.25 3.02 -11.25
CA TRP A 15 -17.33 4.07 -11.64
C TRP A 15 -15.89 3.57 -11.72
N LYS A 16 -15.05 4.34 -12.43
CA LYS A 16 -13.62 4.14 -12.60
C LYS A 16 -12.93 5.50 -12.61
N SER A 17 -12.03 5.74 -11.66
CA SER A 17 -11.49 7.08 -11.41
C SER A 17 -10.00 7.11 -11.09
N GLY A 18 -9.40 8.28 -11.32
CA GLY A 18 -8.03 8.59 -10.96
C GLY A 18 -6.97 7.77 -11.70
N GLY A 19 -5.78 7.73 -11.10
CA GLY A 19 -4.63 7.00 -11.60
C GLY A 19 -3.84 7.73 -12.68
N HIS A 20 -2.53 7.50 -12.67
CA HIS A 20 -1.61 8.09 -13.64
C HIS A 20 -1.29 7.10 -14.76
N ARG A 21 -1.03 7.60 -15.98
CA ARG A 21 -0.64 6.75 -17.11
C ARG A 21 0.66 5.99 -16.75
N GLY A 22 0.72 4.70 -17.09
CA GLY A 22 1.91 3.89 -16.83
C GLY A 22 2.14 3.52 -15.36
N THR A 23 1.15 3.75 -14.49
CA THR A 23 1.22 3.30 -13.09
C THR A 23 0.55 1.95 -12.89
N TRP A 24 1.09 1.15 -11.99
CA TRP A 24 0.50 -0.08 -11.46
C TRP A 24 0.71 -0.11 -9.93
N THR A 25 0.13 -1.08 -9.23
CA THR A 25 0.47 -1.32 -7.83
C THR A 25 0.13 -2.75 -7.43
N ASP A 26 0.90 -3.29 -6.49
CA ASP A 26 0.55 -4.48 -5.71
C ASP A 26 -0.34 -4.14 -4.50
N GLY A 27 -0.52 -2.85 -4.22
CA GLY A 27 -1.31 -2.37 -3.10
C GLY A 27 -2.81 -2.56 -3.30
N SER A 28 -3.57 -2.30 -2.23
CA SER A 28 -5.01 -2.57 -2.19
C SER A 28 -5.84 -1.30 -2.09
N ALA A 29 -7.16 -1.45 -2.22
CA ALA A 29 -8.13 -0.40 -1.89
C ALA A 29 -8.69 -0.62 -0.48
N LEU A 30 -8.96 0.45 0.24
CA LEU A 30 -9.60 0.44 1.55
C LEU A 30 -10.84 1.35 1.52
N MET A 31 -11.97 0.84 2.01
CA MET A 31 -13.15 1.67 2.27
C MET A 31 -13.10 2.19 3.71
N GLY A 32 -13.18 3.51 3.87
CA GLY A 32 -13.29 4.16 5.16
C GLY A 32 -14.74 4.27 5.65
N PRO A 33 -14.95 4.43 6.96
CA PRO A 33 -16.29 4.65 7.53
C PRO A 33 -16.87 6.03 7.19
N ASN A 34 -16.11 6.88 6.51
CA ASN A 34 -16.46 8.24 6.09
C ASN A 34 -16.94 8.34 4.64
N GLY A 35 -17.30 7.21 4.00
CA GLY A 35 -17.74 7.22 2.60
C GLY A 35 -16.61 7.50 1.60
N VAL A 36 -15.37 7.20 1.97
CA VAL A 36 -14.18 7.43 1.13
C VAL A 36 -13.49 6.11 0.82
N ILE A 37 -13.03 5.98 -0.41
CA ILE A 37 -12.18 4.88 -0.88
C ILE A 37 -10.76 5.40 -1.00
N TYR A 38 -9.83 4.73 -0.32
CA TYR A 38 -8.40 5.03 -0.39
C TYR A 38 -7.72 3.99 -1.27
N THR A 39 -6.93 4.45 -2.23
CA THR A 39 -6.14 3.58 -3.11
C THR A 39 -4.72 4.09 -3.22
N VAL A 40 -3.86 3.21 -3.72
CA VAL A 40 -2.44 3.50 -3.90
C VAL A 40 -2.05 3.30 -5.35
N SER A 41 -1.00 3.99 -5.79
CA SER A 41 -0.39 3.73 -7.09
C SER A 41 1.11 4.01 -7.06
N THR A 42 1.85 3.26 -7.86
CA THR A 42 3.30 3.41 -7.98
C THR A 42 3.65 3.77 -9.42
N LEU A 43 4.58 4.72 -9.58
CA LEU A 43 5.20 5.02 -10.86
C LEU A 43 6.27 3.95 -11.13
N SER A 44 6.22 3.31 -12.32
CA SER A 44 7.21 2.37 -12.86
C SER A 44 8.14 1.67 -11.83
N MET A 45 7.77 0.46 -11.41
CA MET A 45 8.51 -0.30 -10.39
C MET A 45 9.95 -0.63 -10.79
N ASP A 46 10.23 -0.66 -12.09
CA ASP A 46 11.51 -1.10 -12.64
C ASP A 46 12.54 0.03 -12.77
N SER A 47 12.14 1.30 -12.61
CA SER A 47 12.98 2.43 -13.03
C SER A 47 13.29 3.48 -11.96
N GLN A 48 12.87 3.29 -10.71
CA GLN A 48 12.93 4.38 -9.72
C GLN A 48 13.88 4.18 -8.53
N GLY A 49 14.63 3.08 -8.48
CA GLY A 49 15.57 2.84 -7.39
C GLY A 49 14.89 2.82 -6.01
N LYS A 50 15.61 3.24 -4.97
CA LYS A 50 15.12 3.14 -3.57
C LYS A 50 14.08 4.19 -3.17
N ASP A 51 13.97 5.29 -3.91
CA ASP A 51 13.12 6.45 -3.58
C ASP A 51 12.08 6.70 -4.69
N GLY A 52 11.49 5.61 -5.21
CA GLY A 52 10.51 5.70 -6.27
C GLY A 52 9.17 6.22 -5.81
N HIS A 53 8.77 7.38 -6.30
CA HIS A 53 7.54 8.02 -5.86
C HIS A 53 6.30 7.19 -6.18
N GLY A 54 5.31 7.31 -5.32
CA GLY A 54 3.97 6.81 -5.55
C GLY A 54 2.93 7.77 -4.98
N HIS A 55 1.67 7.38 -5.10
CA HIS A 55 0.53 8.20 -4.70
C HIS A 55 -0.38 7.42 -3.78
N VAL A 56 -0.90 8.11 -2.77
CA VAL A 56 -2.06 7.71 -1.98
C VAL A 56 -3.20 8.65 -2.38
N SER A 57 -4.30 8.09 -2.85
CA SER A 57 -5.41 8.88 -3.40
C SER A 57 -6.71 8.50 -2.70
N ALA A 58 -7.56 9.50 -2.43
CA ALA A 58 -8.87 9.34 -1.83
C ALA A 58 -9.98 9.70 -2.81
N PHE A 59 -11.00 8.84 -2.89
CA PHE A 59 -12.14 8.99 -3.78
C PHE A 59 -13.43 8.93 -3.00
N ARG A 60 -14.39 9.78 -3.35
CA ARG A 60 -15.75 9.68 -2.82
C ARG A 60 -16.40 8.37 -3.28
N LEU A 61 -17.02 7.64 -2.36
CA LEU A 61 -17.60 6.32 -2.63
C LEU A 61 -18.75 6.37 -3.65
N GLU A 62 -19.55 7.43 -3.60
CA GLU A 62 -20.78 7.56 -4.39
C GLU A 62 -20.48 7.61 -5.89
N ASP A 63 -19.57 8.50 -6.30
CA ASP A 63 -19.32 8.90 -7.69
C ASP A 63 -17.87 8.68 -8.16
N GLY A 64 -16.96 8.31 -7.25
CA GLY A 64 -15.54 8.15 -7.57
C GLY A 64 -14.81 9.49 -7.76
N GLN A 65 -15.36 10.62 -7.32
CA GLN A 65 -14.67 11.91 -7.40
C GLN A 65 -13.38 11.87 -6.58
N LEU A 66 -12.25 12.27 -7.17
CA LEU A 66 -11.00 12.47 -6.44
C LEU A 66 -11.17 13.59 -5.42
N LEU A 67 -10.95 13.28 -4.14
CA LEU A 67 -11.03 14.23 -3.03
C LEU A 67 -9.65 14.84 -2.75
N TRP A 68 -8.63 13.99 -2.68
CA TRP A 68 -7.24 14.41 -2.50
C TRP A 68 -6.29 13.34 -3.02
N GLU A 69 -5.05 13.74 -3.29
CA GLU A 69 -3.93 12.86 -3.60
C GLU A 69 -2.67 13.37 -2.91
N THR A 70 -1.92 12.44 -2.30
CA THR A 70 -0.66 12.70 -1.64
C THR A 70 0.43 11.89 -2.33
N THR A 71 1.42 12.59 -2.89
CA THR A 71 2.66 11.96 -3.38
C THR A 71 3.52 11.56 -2.19
N VAL A 72 3.89 10.29 -2.12
CA VAL A 72 4.81 9.73 -1.13
C VAL A 72 6.19 9.50 -1.76
N PRO A 73 7.29 9.56 -0.99
CA PRO A 73 8.63 9.45 -1.54
C PRO A 73 9.03 8.03 -1.97
N ARG A 74 8.20 7.02 -1.66
CA ARG A 74 8.46 5.60 -1.96
C ARG A 74 7.17 4.89 -2.35
N PRO A 75 7.24 3.71 -2.99
CA PRO A 75 6.06 3.00 -3.43
C PRO A 75 5.13 2.63 -2.26
N PRO A 76 3.84 3.04 -2.27
CA PRO A 76 2.85 2.63 -1.29
C PRO A 76 2.22 1.27 -1.65
N ASN A 77 3.05 0.24 -1.92
CA ASN A 77 2.61 -1.05 -2.46
C ASN A 77 1.98 -1.98 -1.41
N ASN A 78 1.05 -1.50 -0.60
CA ASN A 78 0.39 -2.28 0.44
C ASN A 78 -0.98 -1.71 0.78
N MET A 79 -1.82 -2.52 1.43
CA MET A 79 -3.12 -2.06 1.93
C MET A 79 -2.91 -1.04 3.07
N PRO A 80 -3.56 0.13 3.03
CA PRO A 80 -3.59 1.05 4.18
C PRO A 80 -4.49 0.54 5.30
N ALA A 81 -4.41 1.16 6.48
CA ALA A 81 -5.41 1.08 7.53
C ALA A 81 -6.03 2.44 7.82
N ILE A 82 -7.27 2.46 8.30
CA ILE A 82 -7.96 3.69 8.70
C ILE A 82 -8.50 3.56 10.12
N GLY A 83 -8.36 4.61 10.91
CA GLY A 83 -8.81 4.65 12.29
C GLY A 83 -8.46 5.98 12.96
N ARG A 84 -8.93 6.20 14.18
CA ARG A 84 -8.51 7.36 14.98
C ARG A 84 -7.23 6.98 15.74
N LEU A 85 -6.17 7.74 15.53
CA LEU A 85 -4.91 7.52 16.25
C LEU A 85 -4.93 8.18 17.63
N ALA A 86 -4.15 7.66 18.57
CA ALA A 86 -4.03 8.22 19.90
C ALA A 86 -3.66 9.72 19.83
N GLY A 87 -4.37 10.56 20.59
CA GLY A 87 -4.16 12.01 20.58
C GLY A 87 -4.72 12.75 19.36
N ARG A 88 -5.46 12.06 18.48
CA ARG A 88 -6.14 12.69 17.34
C ARG A 88 -7.64 12.54 17.43
N THR A 89 -8.35 13.59 17.04
CA THR A 89 -9.80 13.56 16.91
C THR A 89 -10.19 13.02 15.55
N ASN A 90 -9.59 13.47 14.45
CA ASN A 90 -9.97 13.06 13.10
C ASN A 90 -9.51 11.63 12.74
N LEU A 91 -10.09 11.08 11.67
CA LEU A 91 -9.62 9.82 11.09
C LEU A 91 -8.22 10.00 10.49
N SER A 92 -7.40 8.97 10.64
CA SER A 92 -6.07 8.87 10.07
C SER A 92 -6.00 7.67 9.14
N LEU A 93 -5.35 7.84 8.01
CA LEU A 93 -4.97 6.77 7.10
C LEU A 93 -3.50 6.43 7.34
N VAL A 94 -3.20 5.19 7.71
CA VAL A 94 -1.84 4.70 7.92
C VAL A 94 -1.42 3.91 6.68
N GLN A 95 -0.39 4.39 6.00
CA GLN A 95 0.14 3.79 4.78
C GLN A 95 1.63 3.43 4.95
N PRO A 96 2.00 2.15 4.90
CA PRO A 96 3.40 1.76 4.72
C PRO A 96 3.88 2.04 3.30
N ILE A 97 5.14 2.47 3.18
CA ILE A 97 5.79 2.77 1.91
C ILE A 97 7.20 2.17 1.86
N GLY A 98 7.64 1.78 0.67
CA GLY A 98 9.00 1.28 0.44
C GLY A 98 9.12 0.49 -0.86
N GLN A 99 10.34 0.43 -1.40
CA GLN A 99 10.60 -0.28 -2.65
C GLN A 99 10.61 -1.79 -2.42
N GLN A 100 9.76 -2.51 -3.17
CA GLN A 100 9.71 -3.97 -3.15
C GLN A 100 11.07 -4.56 -3.56
N VAL A 101 11.47 -5.63 -2.87
CA VAL A 101 12.65 -6.48 -3.14
C VAL A 101 14.02 -5.77 -3.22
N LEU A 102 14.10 -4.48 -2.93
CA LEU A 102 15.35 -3.74 -2.99
C LEU A 102 16.05 -3.76 -1.62
N GLN A 103 16.96 -4.71 -1.46
CA GLN A 103 17.76 -4.83 -0.24
C GLN A 103 18.50 -3.52 0.08
N GLY A 104 18.43 -3.11 1.34
CA GLY A 104 19.01 -1.87 1.85
C GLY A 104 18.16 -0.62 1.57
N ALA A 105 17.05 -0.73 0.83
CA ALA A 105 16.15 0.40 0.63
C ALA A 105 15.47 0.80 1.95
N PRO A 106 15.38 2.10 2.27
CA PRO A 106 14.60 2.58 3.40
C PRO A 106 13.11 2.27 3.23
N THR A 107 12.45 2.03 4.36
CA THR A 107 11.03 1.72 4.44
C THR A 107 10.42 2.59 5.53
N ASP A 108 9.25 3.16 5.29
CA ASP A 108 8.61 4.09 6.22
C ASP A 108 7.13 3.74 6.40
N VAL A 109 6.54 4.29 7.46
CA VAL A 109 5.09 4.31 7.66
C VAL A 109 4.63 5.76 7.81
N TYR A 110 3.64 6.14 7.01
CA TYR A 110 3.06 7.48 7.01
C TYR A 110 1.66 7.41 7.63
N ALA A 111 1.38 8.27 8.59
CA ALA A 111 -0.01 8.61 8.88
C ALA A 111 -0.38 9.89 8.14
N LEU A 112 -1.50 9.82 7.44
CA LEU A 112 -2.11 10.93 6.74
C LEU A 112 -3.45 11.25 7.40
N ASP A 113 -3.82 12.52 7.39
CA ASP A 113 -5.17 12.95 7.72
C ASP A 113 -6.13 12.43 6.64
N ALA A 114 -7.15 11.67 7.06
CA ALA A 114 -7.97 10.92 6.11
C ALA A 114 -8.89 11.82 5.26
N GLU A 115 -9.13 13.07 5.68
CA GLU A 115 -9.96 14.04 4.97
C GLU A 115 -9.14 14.92 4.02
N THR A 116 -7.88 15.18 4.36
CA THR A 116 -7.06 16.17 3.63
C THR A 116 -5.82 15.59 2.96
N GLY A 117 -5.42 14.35 3.28
CA GLY A 117 -4.19 13.73 2.81
C GLY A 117 -2.90 14.30 3.44
N LYS A 118 -3.00 15.26 4.36
CA LYS A 118 -1.84 15.91 4.98
C LYS A 118 -1.10 14.95 5.91
N VAL A 119 0.22 14.97 5.87
CA VAL A 119 1.06 14.15 6.75
C VAL A 119 0.83 14.55 8.21
N GLN A 120 0.58 13.54 9.03
CA GLN A 120 0.32 13.65 10.46
C GLN A 120 1.56 13.26 11.28
N TRP A 121 2.22 12.17 10.89
CA TRP A 121 3.53 11.76 11.39
C TRP A 121 4.18 10.79 10.41
N ILE A 122 5.49 10.58 10.59
CA ILE A 122 6.29 9.62 9.84
C ILE A 122 7.05 8.75 10.83
N PHE A 123 7.01 7.44 10.62
CA PHE A 123 7.89 6.49 11.27
C PHE A 123 8.91 5.99 10.26
N ASN A 124 10.19 6.26 10.49
CA ASN A 124 11.28 5.74 9.68
C ASN A 124 11.66 4.36 10.18
N GLY A 125 11.26 3.34 9.44
CA GLY A 125 11.46 1.95 9.81
C GLY A 125 12.82 1.40 9.39
N PRO A 126 13.03 0.09 9.59
CA PRO A 126 14.26 -0.56 9.16
C PRO A 126 14.38 -0.55 7.63
N ALA A 127 15.61 -0.68 7.13
CA ALA A 127 15.83 -0.95 5.72
C ALA A 127 15.42 -2.38 5.37
N GLN A 128 14.98 -2.59 4.12
CA GLN A 128 14.63 -3.92 3.62
C GLN A 128 15.83 -4.87 3.70
N LYS A 129 15.69 -5.97 4.47
CA LYS A 129 16.80 -6.88 4.77
C LYS A 129 17.17 -7.80 3.61
N GLY A 130 16.20 -8.20 2.80
CA GLY A 130 16.41 -9.22 1.77
C GLY A 130 15.48 -9.05 0.57
N ARG A 131 15.85 -9.73 -0.52
CA ARG A 131 15.12 -9.73 -1.79
C ARG A 131 13.94 -10.71 -1.82
N LEU A 132 13.95 -11.69 -0.93
CA LEU A 132 13.00 -12.79 -0.88
C LEU A 132 12.33 -12.84 0.49
N GLN A 133 11.15 -13.46 0.57
CA GLN A 133 10.61 -13.87 1.85
C GLN A 133 11.56 -14.84 2.54
N ALA A 134 11.61 -14.83 3.87
CA ALA A 134 12.57 -15.63 4.64
C ALA A 134 12.50 -17.14 4.29
N GLY A 135 11.30 -17.67 4.07
CA GLY A 135 11.08 -19.07 3.66
C GLY A 135 11.59 -19.42 2.26
N ASP A 136 11.87 -18.41 1.43
CA ASP A 136 12.39 -18.59 0.07
C ASP A 136 13.91 -18.46 0.01
N GLY A 137 14.62 -18.29 1.12
CA GLY A 137 16.09 -18.30 1.12
C GLY A 137 16.72 -19.67 0.87
N ASN A 138 15.95 -20.76 0.95
CA ASN A 138 16.46 -22.13 0.81
C ASN A 138 16.43 -22.59 -0.65
N VAL A 139 17.62 -22.72 -1.25
CA VAL A 139 17.80 -23.12 -2.66
C VAL A 139 17.28 -24.53 -2.98
N ILE A 140 17.34 -25.47 -2.01
CA ILE A 140 16.83 -26.84 -2.19
C ILE A 140 15.31 -26.80 -2.27
N ALA A 141 14.67 -26.05 -1.36
CA ALA A 141 13.22 -25.88 -1.36
C ALA A 141 12.72 -25.19 -2.65
N GLN A 142 13.45 -24.18 -3.14
CA GLN A 142 13.16 -23.56 -4.43
C GLN A 142 13.24 -24.58 -5.58
N ALA A 143 14.31 -25.37 -5.66
CA ALA A 143 14.49 -26.38 -6.71
C ALA A 143 13.39 -27.44 -6.68
N GLN A 144 13.00 -27.91 -5.49
CA GLN A 144 11.88 -28.85 -5.32
C GLN A 144 10.56 -28.26 -5.83
N ARG A 145 10.25 -27.01 -5.48
CA ARG A 145 9.05 -26.32 -5.99
C ARG A 145 9.08 -26.19 -7.51
N THR A 146 10.21 -25.79 -8.08
CA THR A 146 10.39 -25.70 -9.54
C THR A 146 10.16 -27.06 -10.23
N MET A 147 10.77 -28.14 -9.73
CA MET A 147 10.59 -29.48 -10.29
C MET A 147 9.15 -29.98 -10.19
N ALA A 148 8.43 -29.57 -9.14
CA ALA A 148 7.02 -29.89 -8.95
C ALA A 148 6.06 -29.00 -9.78
N GLY A 149 6.57 -28.06 -10.59
CA GLY A 149 5.74 -27.09 -11.32
C GLY A 149 5.04 -26.07 -10.42
N ILE A 150 5.53 -25.88 -9.20
CA ILE A 150 5.01 -24.94 -8.21
C ILE A 150 5.85 -23.65 -8.25
N ARG A 151 5.21 -22.50 -8.00
CA ARG A 151 5.89 -21.20 -7.88
C ARG A 151 7.09 -21.31 -6.92
N PRO A 152 8.32 -20.96 -7.35
CA PRO A 152 9.51 -21.21 -6.53
C PRO A 152 9.76 -20.14 -5.46
N ILE A 153 9.31 -18.90 -5.67
CA ILE A 153 9.59 -17.74 -4.82
C ILE A 153 8.38 -16.79 -4.70
N THR A 154 8.41 -15.95 -3.67
CA THR A 154 7.54 -14.80 -3.45
C THR A 154 8.40 -13.55 -3.22
N LEU A 155 8.08 -12.48 -3.94
CA LEU A 155 8.74 -11.18 -3.85
C LEU A 155 8.02 -10.31 -2.80
N PRO A 156 8.62 -10.03 -1.63
CA PRO A 156 7.94 -9.32 -0.56
C PRO A 156 7.93 -7.81 -0.77
N ASN A 157 6.78 -7.20 -0.47
CA ASN A 157 6.73 -5.80 -0.07
C ASN A 157 7.39 -5.63 1.31
N PRO A 158 7.95 -4.45 1.62
CA PRO A 158 8.71 -4.23 2.86
C PRO A 158 7.88 -4.29 4.14
N TRP A 159 6.56 -4.18 4.04
CA TRP A 159 5.64 -4.15 5.18
C TRP A 159 4.43 -5.04 4.92
N SER A 160 3.79 -5.52 5.99
CA SER A 160 2.43 -6.04 5.98
C SER A 160 1.40 -4.90 5.87
N ALA A 161 0.12 -5.27 5.71
CA ALA A 161 -0.95 -4.33 6.01
C ALA A 161 -0.90 -3.95 7.51
N PRO A 162 -1.03 -2.67 7.87
CA PRO A 162 -1.14 -2.26 9.26
C PRO A 162 -2.54 -2.56 9.81
N SER A 163 -2.66 -2.54 11.13
CA SER A 163 -3.93 -2.51 11.85
C SER A 163 -3.89 -1.45 12.94
N ILE A 164 -5.05 -0.87 13.27
CA ILE A 164 -5.20 0.15 14.30
C ILE A 164 -6.16 -0.38 15.35
N ASP A 165 -5.76 -0.38 16.62
CA ASP A 165 -6.64 -0.80 17.72
C ASP A 165 -7.58 0.32 18.18
N ALA A 166 -8.47 0.01 19.13
CA ALA A 166 -9.42 0.97 19.69
C ALA A 166 -8.76 2.12 20.48
N ARG A 167 -7.50 1.99 20.89
CA ARG A 167 -6.72 3.04 21.57
C ARG A 167 -5.97 3.92 20.57
N GLY A 168 -6.05 3.61 19.28
CA GLY A 168 -5.34 4.32 18.23
C GLY A 168 -3.86 3.96 18.14
N THR A 169 -3.50 2.75 18.58
CA THR A 169 -2.16 2.16 18.43
C THR A 169 -2.06 1.43 17.10
N VAL A 170 -0.95 1.66 16.38
CA VAL A 170 -0.67 1.03 15.08
C VAL A 170 0.19 -0.22 15.28
N TYR A 171 -0.22 -1.32 14.65
CA TYR A 171 0.55 -2.56 14.57
C TYR A 171 0.86 -2.86 13.10
N ILE A 172 2.11 -3.20 12.80
CA ILE A 172 2.57 -3.51 11.45
C ILE A 172 3.80 -4.44 11.51
N GLY A 173 3.88 -5.40 10.59
CA GLY A 173 5.01 -6.33 10.46
C GLY A 173 5.91 -5.98 9.28
N SER A 174 7.22 -6.24 9.41
CA SER A 174 8.23 -6.13 8.35
C SER A 174 8.98 -7.44 8.19
#